data_AF-A0A2N5LN44-F1
#
_entry.id   AF-A0A2N5LN44-F1
#
_cell.length_a   1.000
_cell.length_b   1.000
_cell.length_c   1.000
_cell.angle_alpha   90.00
_cell.angle_beta   90.00
_cell.angle_gamma   90.00
#
_symmetry.space_group_name_H-M   'P 1'
#
loop_
_entity.id
_entity.type
_entity.pdbx_description
1 polymer ?
#
loop_
_entity_poly.entity_id
_entity_poly.type
_entity_poly.pdbx_seq_one_letter_code
_entity_poly.pdbx_strand_id
1 'polypeptide(L)'
;MYSTPSNTDILIMCALKDEYDQLIEVNSGISKNWQEFNVSDRNASKAEFVTDSGTTITIVATWVASMGRESVQAVVGRLISELNPKCLAMSGICAGRRGKTQLGDVIFADRLWSYDVGKRVVENGIEVFQGDTLQYKPSETIVQNMQRTSTLYKNQSMAWMELKPQYSLEAQENWVLSQLIDNKKPVEQDNFDEKCPDWSDVILRLRKRGYIEKPVKLTEAGIEYIQDLLLLNPRGLPAEPEFSVHVAPIATGATVTEDEQIYNKLSSYMRKVLGLD
;
A
#
# COMPACT_ATOMS: atom_id res chain seq x y z
N MET A 1 19.60 -19.69 -29.04
CA MET A 1 18.13 -19.65 -28.85
C MET A 1 17.87 -20.04 -27.41
N TYR A 2 17.65 -19.06 -26.54
CA TYR A 2 17.14 -19.35 -25.20
C TYR A 2 15.67 -19.70 -25.33
N SER A 3 15.28 -20.86 -24.82
CA SER A 3 13.89 -21.31 -24.77
C SER A 3 13.05 -20.26 -24.06
N THR A 4 12.13 -19.62 -24.77
CA THR A 4 11.11 -18.75 -24.18
C THR A 4 10.28 -19.59 -23.20
N PRO A 5 10.11 -19.20 -21.92
CA PRO A 5 9.23 -19.90 -21.00
C PRO A 5 7.80 -19.78 -21.52
N SER A 6 7.26 -20.83 -22.14
CA SER A 6 6.03 -20.75 -22.94
C SER A 6 4.71 -20.78 -22.16
N ASN A 7 4.67 -20.39 -20.89
CA ASN A 7 3.40 -20.15 -20.20
C ASN A 7 3.64 -19.35 -18.93
N THR A 8 3.46 -18.02 -19.02
CA THR A 8 3.28 -17.19 -17.84
C THR A 8 1.78 -17.01 -17.66
N ASP A 9 1.22 -17.49 -16.55
CA ASP A 9 -0.21 -17.26 -16.30
C ASP A 9 -0.41 -15.85 -15.75
N ILE A 10 0.45 -15.42 -14.82
CA ILE A 10 0.41 -14.09 -14.21
C ILE A 10 1.81 -13.47 -14.28
N LEU A 11 1.88 -12.24 -14.81
CA LEU A 11 3.02 -11.36 -14.65
C LEU A 11 2.68 -10.32 -13.57
N ILE A 12 3.47 -10.27 -12.50
CA ILE A 12 3.37 -9.26 -11.46
C ILE A 12 4.50 -8.25 -11.65
N MET A 13 4.13 -6.99 -11.87
CA MET A 13 5.04 -5.86 -11.91
C MET A 13 5.02 -5.13 -10.57
N CYS A 14 6.09 -5.20 -9.80
CA CYS A 14 6.21 -4.42 -8.57
C CYS A 14 6.68 -2.99 -8.89
N ALA A 15 6.09 -1.98 -8.26
CA ALA A 15 6.51 -0.60 -8.43
C ALA A 15 7.91 -0.38 -7.86
N LEU A 16 8.24 -1.05 -6.74
CA LEU A 16 9.50 -0.91 -6.02
C LEU A 16 10.22 -2.26 -5.87
N LYS A 17 11.54 -2.20 -5.66
CA LYS A 17 12.35 -3.39 -5.36
C LYS A 17 11.93 -4.03 -4.05
N ASP A 18 11.69 -3.25 -3.00
CA ASP A 18 11.30 -3.77 -1.68
C ASP A 18 9.98 -4.57 -1.75
N GLU A 19 9.04 -4.14 -2.60
CA GLU A 19 7.79 -4.89 -2.86
C GLU A 19 8.06 -6.22 -3.56
N TYR A 20 8.97 -6.23 -4.54
CA TYR A 20 9.42 -7.46 -5.20
C TYR A 20 10.13 -8.40 -4.21
N ASP A 21 11.02 -7.87 -3.37
CA ASP A 21 11.75 -8.65 -2.38
C ASP A 21 10.78 -9.33 -1.41
N GLN A 22 9.72 -8.64 -0.96
CA GLN A 22 8.69 -9.25 -0.12
C GLN A 22 7.84 -10.29 -0.88
N LEU A 23 7.54 -10.03 -2.15
CA LEU A 23 6.72 -10.93 -2.97
C LEU A 23 7.42 -12.29 -3.19
N ILE A 24 8.74 -12.31 -3.39
CA ILE A 24 9.48 -13.56 -3.61
C ILE A 24 9.71 -14.38 -2.32
N GLU A 25 9.36 -13.85 -1.15
CA GLU A 25 9.32 -14.61 0.11
C GLU A 25 8.00 -15.37 0.30
N VAL A 26 6.99 -15.11 -0.55
CA VAL A 26 5.69 -15.80 -0.46
C VAL A 26 5.84 -17.27 -0.85
N ASN A 27 5.57 -18.14 0.13
CA ASN A 27 5.60 -19.60 -0.02
C ASN A 27 4.23 -20.28 0.12
N SER A 28 3.18 -19.52 0.48
CA SER A 28 1.84 -20.06 0.65
C SER A 28 1.28 -20.54 -0.68
N GLY A 29 0.93 -21.83 -0.76
CA GLY A 29 0.43 -22.45 -1.99
C GLY A 29 1.50 -22.72 -3.06
N ILE A 30 2.79 -22.56 -2.74
CA ILE A 30 3.87 -22.76 -3.72
C ILE A 30 4.08 -24.26 -4.01
N SER A 31 4.12 -24.65 -5.29
CA SER A 31 4.55 -25.99 -5.74
C SER A 31 5.99 -26.02 -6.22
N LYS A 32 6.48 -24.89 -6.74
CA LYS A 32 7.87 -24.73 -7.17
C LYS A 32 8.37 -23.37 -6.72
N ASN A 33 9.42 -23.40 -5.90
CA ASN A 33 10.04 -22.21 -5.32
C ASN A 33 10.46 -21.19 -6.39
N TRP A 34 10.55 -19.93 -5.97
CA TRP A 34 11.05 -18.85 -6.79
C TRP A 34 12.44 -19.17 -7.36
N GLN A 35 12.58 -18.97 -8.67
CA GLN A 35 13.82 -19.12 -9.42
C GLN A 35 14.09 -17.84 -10.17
N GLU A 36 15.24 -17.23 -9.88
CA GLU A 36 15.70 -16.03 -10.57
C GLU A 36 16.13 -16.35 -12.01
N PHE A 37 15.83 -15.44 -12.91
CA PHE A 37 16.24 -15.48 -14.31
C PHE A 37 16.29 -14.07 -14.89
N ASN A 38 16.84 -13.95 -16.10
CA ASN A 38 16.86 -12.70 -16.85
C ASN A 38 15.87 -12.73 -18.02
N VAL A 39 15.11 -11.66 -18.18
CA VAL A 39 14.20 -11.42 -19.31
C VAL A 39 14.27 -9.96 -19.71
N SER A 40 14.38 -9.67 -21.01
CA SER A 40 14.48 -8.29 -21.51
C SER A 40 15.54 -7.42 -20.80
N ASP A 41 16.71 -7.99 -20.47
CA ASP A 41 17.79 -7.33 -19.71
C ASP A 41 17.40 -6.92 -18.27
N ARG A 42 16.51 -7.70 -17.65
CA ARG A 42 16.00 -7.45 -16.29
C ARG A 42 16.00 -8.73 -15.47
N ASN A 43 16.27 -8.56 -14.18
CA ASN A 43 16.06 -9.60 -13.19
C ASN A 43 14.56 -9.85 -13.01
N ALA A 44 14.17 -11.11 -13.04
CA ALA A 44 12.83 -11.56 -12.74
C ALA A 44 12.91 -12.86 -11.95
N SER A 45 11.84 -13.19 -11.25
CA SER A 45 11.69 -14.48 -10.60
C SER A 45 10.46 -15.19 -11.10
N LYS A 46 10.54 -16.51 -11.20
CA LYS A 46 9.43 -17.38 -11.58
C LYS A 46 9.17 -18.42 -10.49
N ALA A 47 7.90 -18.61 -10.14
CA ALA A 47 7.45 -19.67 -9.26
C ALA A 47 6.17 -20.31 -9.80
N GLU A 48 5.82 -21.47 -9.26
CA GLU A 48 4.55 -22.14 -9.54
C GLU A 48 3.73 -22.27 -8.25
N PHE A 49 2.43 -21.99 -8.35
CA PHE A 49 1.49 -22.03 -7.23
C PHE A 49 0.32 -22.94 -7.56
N VAL A 50 -0.18 -23.67 -6.56
CA VAL A 50 -1.39 -24.48 -6.65
C VAL A 50 -2.56 -23.66 -6.14
N THR A 51 -3.55 -23.45 -7.00
CA THR A 51 -4.81 -22.79 -6.65
C THR A 51 -5.69 -23.70 -5.80
N ASP A 52 -6.71 -23.14 -5.14
CA ASP A 52 -7.71 -23.91 -4.37
C ASP A 52 -8.45 -24.97 -5.21
N SER A 53 -8.53 -24.77 -6.53
CA SER A 53 -9.10 -25.76 -7.47
C SER A 53 -8.10 -26.85 -7.89
N GLY A 54 -6.89 -26.87 -7.34
CA GLY A 54 -5.82 -27.82 -7.66
C GLY A 54 -5.10 -27.53 -8.98
N THR A 55 -5.39 -26.40 -9.63
CA THR A 55 -4.70 -26.00 -10.87
C THR A 55 -3.38 -25.32 -10.53
N THR A 56 -2.29 -25.76 -11.16
CA THR A 56 -1.00 -25.09 -11.07
C THR A 56 -0.95 -23.88 -12.00
N ILE A 57 -0.54 -22.73 -11.47
CA ILE A 57 -0.32 -21.51 -12.23
C ILE A 57 1.15 -21.09 -12.14
N THR A 58 1.69 -20.57 -13.23
CA THR A 58 3.02 -19.96 -13.28
C THR A 58 2.92 -18.46 -13.04
N ILE A 59 3.63 -17.98 -12.02
CA ILE A 59 3.77 -16.55 -11.73
C ILE A 59 5.20 -16.11 -12.07
N VAL A 60 5.31 -15.03 -12.83
CA VAL A 60 6.56 -14.30 -13.02
C VAL A 60 6.43 -12.95 -12.33
N ALA A 61 7.45 -12.55 -11.59
CA ALA A 61 7.52 -11.26 -10.92
C ALA A 61 8.80 -10.52 -11.30
N THR A 62 8.70 -9.20 -11.40
CA THR A 62 9.84 -8.28 -11.57
C THR A 62 9.46 -6.91 -11.02
N TRP A 63 10.37 -5.95 -11.03
CA TRP A 63 10.11 -4.58 -10.58
C TRP A 63 10.56 -3.54 -11.60
N VAL A 64 10.06 -2.32 -11.43
CA VAL A 64 10.45 -1.18 -12.26
C VAL A 64 11.70 -0.51 -11.67
N ALA A 65 12.71 -0.26 -12.52
CA ALA A 65 13.95 0.38 -12.10
C ALA A 65 13.84 1.92 -11.95
N SER A 66 12.77 2.53 -12.45
CA SER A 66 12.56 3.98 -12.43
C SER A 66 11.08 4.31 -12.45
N MET A 67 10.66 5.31 -11.70
CA MET A 67 9.28 5.80 -11.69
C MET A 67 8.90 6.41 -13.06
N GLY A 68 7.60 6.49 -13.34
CA GLY A 68 7.06 7.14 -14.53
C GLY A 68 6.31 6.18 -15.45
N ARG A 69 5.10 6.60 -15.84
CA ARG A 69 4.14 5.79 -16.59
C ARG A 69 4.70 5.32 -17.93
N GLU A 70 5.45 6.16 -18.63
CA GLU A 70 6.01 5.91 -19.95
C GLU A 70 7.08 4.80 -19.89
N SER A 71 7.94 4.86 -18.88
CA SER A 71 8.97 3.85 -18.64
C SER A 71 8.33 2.49 -18.34
N VAL A 72 7.33 2.48 -17.44
CA VAL A 72 6.58 1.27 -17.09
C VAL A 72 5.88 0.68 -18.32
N GLN A 73 5.20 1.50 -19.13
CA GLN A 73 4.51 1.06 -20.34
C GLN A 73 5.46 0.40 -21.34
N ALA A 74 6.63 0.99 -21.60
CA ALA A 74 7.62 0.42 -22.51
C ALA A 74 8.13 -0.93 -22.02
N VAL A 75 8.41 -1.04 -20.72
CA VAL A 75 8.90 -2.29 -20.09
C VAL A 75 7.83 -3.37 -20.14
N VAL A 76 6.63 -3.06 -19.67
CA VAL A 76 5.50 -3.99 -19.65
C VAL A 76 5.16 -4.47 -21.06
N GLY A 77 5.16 -3.58 -22.07
CA GLY A 77 4.88 -3.97 -23.45
C GLY A 77 5.87 -5.00 -24.01
N ARG A 78 7.16 -4.86 -23.68
CA ARG A 78 8.20 -5.84 -24.05
C ARG A 78 8.00 -7.17 -23.31
N LEU A 79 7.74 -7.12 -22.00
CA LEU A 79 7.50 -8.32 -21.20
C LEU A 79 6.23 -9.07 -21.64
N ILE A 80 5.16 -8.36 -21.98
CA ILE A 80 3.95 -8.99 -22.53
C ILE A 80 4.29 -9.75 -23.82
N SER A 81 5.11 -9.16 -24.69
CA SER A 81 5.50 -9.79 -25.95
C SER A 81 6.41 -11.01 -25.77
N GLU A 82 7.35 -10.97 -24.80
CA GLU A 82 8.31 -12.05 -24.55
C GLU A 82 7.73 -13.18 -23.67
N LEU A 83 6.91 -12.85 -22.66
CA LEU A 83 6.38 -13.80 -21.67
C LEU A 83 4.95 -14.27 -21.98
N ASN A 84 4.23 -13.55 -22.85
CA ASN A 84 2.84 -13.80 -23.22
C ASN A 84 1.91 -14.10 -22.02
N PRO A 85 1.85 -13.21 -21.01
CA PRO A 85 1.08 -13.44 -19.80
C PRO A 85 -0.43 -13.42 -20.07
N LYS A 86 -1.18 -14.29 -19.40
CA LYS A 86 -2.66 -14.26 -19.45
C LYS A 86 -3.25 -13.15 -18.58
N CYS A 87 -2.53 -12.75 -17.54
CA CYS A 87 -2.90 -11.68 -16.63
C CYS A 87 -1.66 -10.84 -16.30
N LEU A 88 -1.82 -9.51 -16.34
CA LEU A 88 -0.86 -8.56 -15.80
C LEU A 88 -1.44 -7.99 -14.51
N ALA A 89 -0.69 -8.06 -13.43
CA ALA A 89 -0.99 -7.41 -12.16
C ALA A 89 0.17 -6.48 -11.79
N MET A 90 -0.15 -5.45 -11.00
CA MET A 90 0.85 -4.55 -10.45
C MET A 90 0.63 -4.43 -8.94
N SER A 91 1.71 -4.48 -8.18
CA SER A 91 1.73 -4.06 -6.77
C SER A 91 2.43 -2.72 -6.67
N GLY A 92 1.95 -1.90 -5.75
CA GLY A 92 2.46 -0.55 -5.52
C GLY A 92 1.89 0.00 -4.22
N ILE A 93 2.64 0.86 -3.55
CA ILE A 93 2.07 1.76 -2.54
C ILE A 93 1.25 2.85 -3.23
N CYS A 94 0.12 3.22 -2.64
CA CYS A 94 -0.65 4.37 -3.08
C CYS A 94 -1.09 5.19 -1.87
N ALA A 95 -1.36 6.48 -2.09
CA ALA A 95 -2.03 7.28 -1.09
C ALA A 95 -3.48 6.81 -0.96
N GLY A 96 -3.91 6.53 0.27
CA GLY A 96 -5.30 6.25 0.61
C GLY A 96 -6.02 7.50 1.12
N ARG A 97 -7.32 7.60 0.85
CA ARG A 97 -8.12 8.75 1.32
C ARG A 97 -8.24 8.75 2.84
N ARG A 98 -7.69 9.80 3.47
CA ARG A 98 -7.73 10.01 4.93
C ARG A 98 -9.16 9.84 5.48
N GLY A 99 -9.29 9.07 6.56
CA GLY A 99 -10.58 8.76 7.21
C GLY A 99 -11.45 7.73 6.47
N LYS A 100 -10.94 7.15 5.36
CA LYS A 100 -11.59 6.05 4.62
C LYS A 100 -10.70 4.82 4.47
N THR A 101 -9.39 5.00 4.60
CA THR A 101 -8.37 3.94 4.58
C THR A 101 -7.36 4.17 5.69
N GLN A 102 -6.74 3.10 6.14
CA GLN A 102 -5.66 3.11 7.11
C GLN A 102 -4.33 2.68 6.46
N LEU A 103 -3.20 3.00 7.08
CA LEU A 103 -1.90 2.55 6.58
C LEU A 103 -1.85 1.01 6.60
N GLY A 104 -1.36 0.46 5.50
CA GLY A 104 -1.30 -0.99 5.29
C GLY A 104 -2.60 -1.62 4.78
N ASP A 105 -3.69 -0.87 4.62
CA ASP A 105 -4.84 -1.34 3.86
C ASP A 105 -4.46 -1.58 2.40
N VAL A 106 -5.07 -2.59 1.78
CA VAL A 106 -4.91 -2.85 0.34
C VAL A 106 -6.09 -2.25 -0.40
N ILE A 107 -5.83 -1.53 -1.49
CA ILE A 107 -6.88 -1.04 -2.40
C ILE A 107 -6.73 -1.77 -3.72
N PHE A 108 -7.72 -2.58 -4.08
CA PHE A 108 -7.87 -3.13 -5.41
C PHE A 108 -8.66 -2.16 -6.29
N ALA A 109 -8.06 -1.76 -7.42
CA ALA A 109 -8.67 -0.81 -8.33
C ALA A 109 -9.82 -1.44 -9.14
N ASP A 110 -11.07 -1.14 -8.76
CA ASP A 110 -12.24 -1.53 -9.56
C ASP A 110 -12.35 -0.72 -10.86
N ARG A 111 -11.70 0.44 -10.87
CA ARG A 111 -11.55 1.41 -11.95
C ARG A 111 -10.21 2.14 -11.76
N LEU A 112 -9.52 2.34 -12.87
CA LEU A 112 -8.33 3.18 -12.97
C LEU A 112 -8.59 4.29 -13.97
N TRP A 113 -8.17 5.51 -13.66
CA TRP A 113 -8.15 6.59 -14.64
C TRP A 113 -7.00 7.53 -14.34
N SER A 114 -6.55 8.22 -15.38
CA SER A 114 -5.52 9.24 -15.27
C SER A 114 -6.16 10.58 -14.96
N TYR A 115 -5.95 11.12 -13.75
CA TYR A 115 -6.58 12.38 -13.35
C TYR A 115 -5.89 13.62 -13.94
N ASP A 116 -4.72 13.42 -14.54
CA ASP A 116 -3.84 14.44 -15.11
C ASP A 116 -3.84 14.45 -16.65
N VAL A 117 -4.57 13.54 -17.28
CA VAL A 117 -4.79 13.53 -18.74
C VAL A 117 -5.99 14.39 -19.06
N GLY A 118 -5.81 15.33 -19.98
CA GLY A 118 -6.85 16.29 -20.34
C GLY A 118 -6.29 17.55 -20.96
N LYS A 119 -7.11 18.61 -20.98
CA LYS A 119 -6.77 19.90 -21.57
C LYS A 119 -6.88 21.00 -20.53
N ARG A 120 -5.90 21.90 -20.49
CA ARG A 120 -5.99 23.17 -19.77
C ARG A 120 -6.64 24.21 -20.66
N VAL A 121 -7.66 24.89 -20.15
CA VAL A 121 -8.38 25.99 -20.83
C VAL A 121 -8.39 27.20 -19.92
N VAL A 122 -8.56 28.39 -20.49
CA VAL A 122 -8.74 29.63 -19.72
C VAL A 122 -10.19 30.07 -19.88
N GLU A 123 -10.94 30.07 -18.80
CA GLU A 123 -12.34 30.51 -18.76
C GLU A 123 -12.43 31.74 -17.83
N ASN A 124 -12.89 32.87 -18.35
CA ASN A 124 -12.97 34.15 -17.62
C ASN A 124 -11.63 34.58 -16.96
N GLY A 125 -10.50 34.28 -17.61
CA GLY A 125 -9.16 34.58 -17.09
C GLY A 125 -8.63 33.61 -16.03
N ILE A 126 -9.38 32.55 -15.73
CA ILE A 126 -8.99 31.50 -14.76
C ILE A 126 -8.59 30.24 -15.54
N GLU A 127 -7.43 29.67 -15.21
CA GLU A 127 -7.01 28.38 -15.77
C GLU A 127 -7.83 27.24 -15.16
N VAL A 128 -8.50 26.47 -16.01
CA VAL A 128 -9.35 25.33 -15.65
C VAL A 128 -8.82 24.08 -16.36
N PHE A 129 -8.68 22.98 -15.62
CA PHE A 129 -8.32 21.69 -16.18
C PHE A 129 -9.58 20.88 -16.52
N GLN A 130 -9.75 20.56 -17.80
CA GLN A 130 -10.78 19.67 -18.31
C GLN A 130 -10.17 18.27 -18.51
N GLY A 131 -10.37 17.39 -17.53
CA GLY A 131 -9.82 16.04 -17.53
C GLY A 131 -10.52 15.11 -18.53
N ASP A 132 -9.75 14.24 -19.16
CA ASP A 132 -10.26 13.10 -19.92
C ASP A 132 -10.59 11.96 -18.95
N THR A 133 -11.78 11.40 -19.03
CA THR A 133 -12.29 10.40 -18.07
C THR A 133 -12.19 8.98 -18.61
N LEU A 134 -11.24 8.71 -19.51
CA LEU A 134 -10.98 7.35 -19.98
C LEU A 134 -10.62 6.45 -18.79
N GLN A 135 -11.43 5.44 -18.59
CA GLN A 135 -11.29 4.49 -17.49
C GLN A 135 -10.86 3.13 -18.00
N TYR A 136 -9.92 2.52 -17.30
CA TYR A 136 -9.70 1.09 -17.36
C TYR A 136 -10.50 0.40 -16.26
N LYS A 137 -11.20 -0.68 -16.60
CA LYS A 137 -12.01 -1.47 -15.67
C LYS A 137 -11.61 -2.95 -15.83
N PRO A 138 -11.19 -3.64 -14.75
CA PRO A 138 -11.02 -5.08 -14.77
C PRO A 138 -12.35 -5.80 -15.12
N SER A 139 -12.28 -7.07 -15.48
CA SER A 139 -13.50 -7.85 -15.74
C SER A 139 -14.39 -7.92 -14.51
N GLU A 140 -15.71 -8.04 -14.73
CA GLU A 140 -16.67 -8.09 -13.62
C GLU A 140 -16.44 -9.27 -12.68
N THR A 141 -16.01 -10.41 -13.23
CA THR A 141 -15.64 -11.59 -12.45
C THR A 141 -14.48 -11.29 -11.50
N ILE A 142 -13.43 -10.60 -11.96
CA ILE A 142 -12.29 -10.23 -11.10
C ILE A 142 -12.77 -9.28 -9.99
N VAL A 143 -13.56 -8.26 -10.34
CA VAL A 143 -14.08 -7.31 -9.35
C VAL A 143 -14.94 -8.01 -8.30
N GLN A 144 -15.86 -8.89 -8.70
CA GLN A 144 -16.70 -9.66 -7.79
C GLN A 144 -15.88 -10.60 -6.90
N ASN A 145 -14.86 -11.26 -7.46
CA ASN A 145 -13.96 -12.11 -6.69
C ASN A 145 -13.21 -11.29 -5.64
N MET A 146 -12.68 -10.11 -5.99
CA MET A 146 -12.01 -9.23 -5.03
C MET A 146 -12.96 -8.69 -3.95
N GLN A 147 -14.24 -8.46 -4.26
CA GLN A 147 -15.24 -8.09 -3.25
C GLN A 147 -15.50 -9.23 -2.26
N ARG A 148 -15.55 -10.48 -2.74
CA ARG A 148 -15.65 -11.67 -1.88
C ARG A 148 -14.40 -11.83 -1.02
N THR A 149 -13.22 -11.73 -1.62
CA THR A 149 -11.92 -11.77 -0.93
C THR A 149 -11.80 -10.70 0.15
N SER A 150 -12.25 -9.46 -0.13
CA SER A 150 -12.34 -8.39 0.86
C SER A 150 -13.22 -8.77 2.06
N THR A 151 -14.33 -9.47 1.83
CA THR A 151 -15.20 -9.96 2.90
C THR A 151 -14.56 -11.11 3.67
N LEU A 152 -13.84 -12.01 2.99
CA LEU A 152 -13.12 -13.12 3.64
C LEU A 152 -12.05 -12.61 4.59
N TYR A 153 -11.21 -11.67 4.17
CA TYR A 153 -10.15 -11.11 5.02
C TYR A 153 -10.68 -10.30 6.21
N LYS A 154 -11.94 -9.86 6.19
CA LYS A 154 -12.59 -9.26 7.37
C LYS A 154 -13.07 -10.31 8.38
N ASN A 155 -13.40 -11.51 7.91
CA ASN A 155 -14.06 -12.53 8.74
C ASN A 155 -13.11 -13.66 9.15
N GLN A 156 -11.91 -13.74 8.56
CA GLN A 156 -10.97 -14.83 8.76
C GLN A 156 -9.56 -14.28 8.93
N SER A 157 -8.90 -14.70 10.01
CA SER A 157 -7.47 -14.48 10.18
C SER A 157 -6.69 -15.41 9.27
N MET A 158 -5.71 -14.87 8.56
CA MET A 158 -4.81 -15.64 7.70
C MET A 158 -3.44 -15.71 8.34
N ALA A 159 -2.75 -16.85 8.18
CA ALA A 159 -1.41 -17.04 8.76
C ALA A 159 -0.43 -15.92 8.38
N TRP A 160 -0.49 -15.41 7.14
CA TRP A 160 0.39 -14.32 6.71
C TRP A 160 0.10 -12.98 7.40
N MET A 161 -1.08 -12.77 8.00
CA MET A 161 -1.39 -11.54 8.74
C MET A 161 -0.57 -11.43 10.03
N GLU A 162 -0.08 -12.55 10.57
CA GLU A 162 0.83 -12.56 11.73
C GLU A 162 2.20 -11.97 11.38
N LEU A 163 2.55 -11.89 10.09
CA LEU A 163 3.78 -11.25 9.61
C LEU A 163 3.67 -9.72 9.55
N LYS A 164 2.45 -9.16 9.64
CA LYS A 164 2.24 -7.70 9.63
C LYS A 164 2.75 -7.11 10.96
N PRO A 165 3.43 -5.95 10.94
CA PRO A 165 3.69 -5.20 12.16
C PRO A 165 2.41 -5.01 12.98
N GLN A 166 2.47 -5.40 14.26
CA GLN A 166 1.32 -5.39 15.15
C GLN A 166 0.85 -3.96 15.49
N TYR A 167 1.81 -3.03 15.63
CA TYR A 167 1.53 -1.64 15.97
C TYR A 167 2.14 -0.71 14.92
N SER A 168 1.32 0.19 14.39
CA SER A 168 1.80 1.35 13.65
C SER A 168 2.77 2.19 14.49
N LEU A 169 3.68 2.91 13.83
CA LEU A 169 4.57 3.86 14.52
C LEU A 169 3.78 4.88 15.34
N GLU A 170 2.58 5.25 14.92
CA GLU A 170 1.70 6.16 15.67
C GLU A 170 1.15 5.52 16.95
N ALA A 171 0.75 4.24 16.93
CA ALA A 171 0.40 3.54 18.15
C ALA A 171 1.58 3.40 19.12
N GLN A 172 2.77 3.12 18.61
CA GLN A 172 3.99 3.07 19.42
C GLN A 172 4.31 4.46 20.03
N GLU A 173 4.20 5.54 19.24
CA GLU A 173 4.29 6.93 19.70
C GLU A 173 3.30 7.20 20.85
N ASN A 174 2.02 6.89 20.64
CA ASN A 174 0.95 7.09 21.61
C ASN A 174 1.21 6.30 22.91
N TRP A 175 1.69 5.07 22.80
CA TRP A 175 2.06 4.25 23.95
C TRP A 175 3.21 4.84 24.75
N VAL A 176 4.27 5.32 24.07
CA VAL A 176 5.39 6.00 24.74
C VAL A 176 4.90 7.25 25.49
N LEU A 177 4.09 8.10 24.83
CA LEU A 177 3.55 9.31 25.46
C LEU A 177 2.65 8.97 26.65
N SER A 178 1.84 7.90 26.58
CA SER A 178 0.98 7.48 27.68
C SER A 178 1.78 6.97 28.89
N GLN A 179 2.95 6.36 28.68
CA GLN A 179 3.83 6.00 29.81
C GLN A 179 4.45 7.24 30.46
N LEU A 180 4.90 8.20 29.65
CA LEU A 180 5.56 9.41 30.15
C LEU A 180 4.61 10.30 30.96
N ILE A 181 3.34 10.44 30.56
CA ILE A 181 2.37 11.26 31.31
C ILE A 181 2.03 10.64 32.69
N ASP A 182 2.12 9.32 32.80
CA ASP A 182 2.01 8.58 34.05
C ASP A 182 3.30 8.61 34.89
N ASN A 183 4.31 9.38 34.48
CA ASN A 183 5.66 9.40 35.06
C ASN A 183 6.37 8.03 35.07
N LYS A 184 6.00 7.13 34.15
CA LYS A 184 6.68 5.85 33.95
C LYS A 184 7.77 6.01 32.89
N LYS A 185 8.83 5.19 33.00
CA LYS A 185 9.86 5.09 31.97
C LYS A 185 9.46 3.99 30.98
N PRO A 186 9.27 4.31 29.67
CA PRO A 186 8.84 3.33 28.68
C PRO A 186 9.73 2.09 28.62
N VAL A 187 11.05 2.28 28.59
CA VAL A 187 12.06 1.21 28.47
C VAL A 187 12.14 0.28 29.70
N GLU A 188 11.51 0.64 30.81
CA GLU A 188 11.46 -0.17 32.03
C GLU A 188 10.14 -0.95 32.15
N GLN A 189 9.22 -0.83 31.18
CA GLN A 189 7.96 -1.57 31.19
C GLN A 189 8.13 -2.97 30.62
N ASP A 190 7.50 -3.98 31.24
CA ASP A 190 7.62 -5.39 30.83
C ASP A 190 7.18 -5.66 29.38
N ASN A 191 6.28 -4.84 28.85
CA ASN A 191 5.77 -4.94 27.48
C ASN A 191 6.42 -3.97 26.50
N PHE A 192 7.58 -3.39 26.83
CA PHE A 192 8.27 -2.42 25.98
C PHE A 192 8.56 -2.96 24.58
N ASP A 193 9.17 -4.14 24.47
CA ASP A 193 9.54 -4.73 23.18
C ASP A 193 8.31 -5.10 22.33
N GLU A 194 7.16 -5.38 22.96
CA GLU A 194 5.90 -5.63 22.28
C GLU A 194 5.26 -4.31 21.78
N LYS A 195 5.21 -3.30 22.64
CA LYS A 195 4.46 -2.05 22.39
C LYS A 195 5.26 -0.99 21.64
N CYS A 196 6.58 -1.10 21.61
CA CYS A 196 7.47 -0.15 20.95
C CYS A 196 8.74 -0.84 20.40
N PRO A 197 8.59 -1.83 19.49
CA PRO A 197 9.74 -2.49 18.87
C PRO A 197 10.64 -1.51 18.08
N ASP A 198 10.08 -0.43 17.55
CA ASP A 198 10.77 0.54 16.69
C ASP A 198 11.21 1.80 17.45
N TRP A 199 11.70 1.63 18.69
CA TRP A 199 12.03 2.72 19.61
C TRP A 199 12.83 3.88 19.00
N SER A 200 13.86 3.57 18.21
CA SER A 200 14.72 4.57 17.59
C SER A 200 13.94 5.51 16.67
N ASP A 201 13.06 4.95 15.82
CA ASP A 201 12.21 5.72 14.92
C ASP A 201 11.14 6.49 15.67
N VAL A 202 10.51 5.86 16.67
CA VAL A 202 9.50 6.47 17.52
C VAL A 202 10.05 7.72 18.22
N ILE A 203 11.23 7.64 18.83
CA ILE A 203 11.83 8.81 19.51
C ILE A 203 12.21 9.92 18.53
N LEU A 204 12.73 9.59 17.35
CA LEU A 204 13.02 10.60 16.33
C LEU A 204 11.75 11.30 15.85
N ARG A 205 10.66 10.56 15.65
CA ARG A 205 9.37 11.10 15.21
C ARG A 205 8.69 11.93 16.29
N LEU A 206 8.65 11.48 17.55
CA LEU A 206 8.13 12.25 18.67
C LEU A 206 8.87 13.58 18.85
N ARG A 207 10.20 13.58 18.67
CA ARG A 207 11.00 14.81 18.69
C ARG A 207 10.70 15.72 17.49
N LYS A 208 10.55 15.15 16.29
CA LYS A 208 10.19 15.91 15.07
C LYS A 208 8.81 16.56 15.20
N ARG A 209 7.87 15.89 15.86
CA ARG A 209 6.53 16.42 16.19
C ARG A 209 6.54 17.45 17.33
N GLY A 210 7.66 17.59 18.06
CA GLY A 210 7.78 18.50 19.19
C GLY A 210 7.06 18.02 20.46
N TYR A 211 6.70 16.74 20.54
CA TYR A 211 5.98 16.16 21.70
C TYR A 211 6.90 15.77 22.85
N ILE A 212 8.19 15.54 22.56
CA ILE A 212 9.20 15.25 23.57
C ILE A 212 10.49 16.05 23.34
N GLU A 213 11.26 16.24 24.41
CA GLU A 213 12.58 16.85 24.40
C GLU A 213 13.66 15.93 24.99
N LYS A 214 14.91 16.42 25.09
CA LYS A 214 16.03 15.71 25.72
C LYS A 214 16.25 16.23 27.15
N PRO A 215 16.40 15.35 28.16
CA PRO A 215 16.19 13.89 28.12
C PRO A 215 14.71 13.57 27.85
N VAL A 216 14.40 12.33 27.43
CA VAL A 216 13.04 11.92 27.00
C VAL A 216 11.99 12.32 28.05
N LYS A 217 11.32 13.44 27.78
CA LYS A 217 10.34 14.11 28.63
C LYS A 217 9.30 14.77 27.74
N LEU A 218 8.06 14.80 28.20
CA LEU A 218 6.97 15.45 27.49
C LEU A 218 7.18 16.97 27.47
N THR A 219 6.89 17.57 26.32
CA THR A 219 6.68 19.02 26.18
C THR A 219 5.23 19.37 26.51
N GLU A 220 4.90 20.66 26.62
CA GLU A 220 3.51 21.11 26.76
C GLU A 220 2.61 20.59 25.62
N ALA A 221 3.08 20.66 24.38
CA ALA A 221 2.37 20.13 23.22
C ALA A 221 2.15 18.61 23.28
N GLY A 222 3.16 17.86 23.78
CA GLY A 222 3.02 16.42 23.99
C GLY A 222 2.02 16.06 25.08
N ILE A 223 1.96 16.85 26.15
CA ILE A 223 0.97 16.70 27.24
C ILE A 223 -0.43 16.96 26.71
N GLU A 224 -0.65 18.08 26.03
CA GLU A 224 -1.96 18.44 25.46
C GLU A 224 -2.47 17.35 24.52
N TYR A 225 -1.63 16.91 23.57
CA TYR A 225 -1.99 15.85 22.62
C TYR A 225 -2.40 14.54 23.30
N ILE A 226 -1.61 14.03 24.25
CA ILE A 226 -1.92 12.74 24.86
C ILE A 226 -3.11 12.84 25.83
N GLN A 227 -3.30 13.97 26.49
CA GLN A 227 -4.49 14.22 27.32
C GLN A 227 -5.76 14.24 26.48
N ASP A 228 -5.76 14.94 25.35
CA ASP A 228 -6.89 14.97 24.42
C ASP A 228 -7.19 13.57 23.88
N LEU A 229 -6.14 12.81 23.51
CA LEU A 229 -6.31 11.45 23.02
C LEU A 229 -6.94 10.54 24.09
N LEU A 230 -6.49 10.61 25.34
CA LEU A 230 -7.02 9.82 26.45
C LEU A 230 -8.42 10.28 26.88
N LEU A 231 -8.72 11.58 26.77
CA LEU A 231 -10.06 12.13 27.00
C LEU A 231 -11.07 11.54 26.00
N LEU A 232 -10.70 11.42 24.73
CA LEU A 232 -11.52 10.83 23.69
C LEU A 232 -11.60 9.29 23.81
N ASN A 233 -10.66 8.66 24.50
CA ASN A 233 -10.57 7.21 24.66
C ASN A 233 -10.44 6.83 26.16
N PRO A 234 -11.53 6.90 26.94
CA PRO A 234 -11.48 6.75 28.41
C PRO A 234 -11.08 5.34 28.89
N ARG A 235 -11.00 4.35 28.00
CA ARG A 235 -10.59 2.98 28.31
C ARG A 235 -9.13 2.68 27.95
N GLY A 236 -8.36 3.69 27.56
CA GLY A 236 -6.98 3.56 27.12
C GLY A 236 -6.80 3.98 25.67
N LEU A 237 -5.58 3.80 25.15
CA LEU A 237 -5.26 4.19 23.77
C LEU A 237 -6.16 3.50 22.74
N PRO A 238 -6.44 4.17 21.60
CA PRO A 238 -7.23 3.57 20.54
C PRO A 238 -6.60 2.26 20.07
N ALA A 239 -7.44 1.26 19.79
CA ALA A 239 -6.99 0.01 19.20
C ALA A 239 -6.47 0.24 17.78
N GLU A 240 -5.49 -0.55 17.38
CA GLU A 240 -5.04 -0.56 15.99
C GLU A 240 -6.19 -0.98 15.07
N PRO A 241 -6.37 -0.30 13.93
CA PRO A 241 -7.42 -0.64 12.99
C PRO A 241 -7.17 -2.02 12.37
N GLU A 242 -8.25 -2.75 12.16
CA GLU A 242 -8.21 -4.03 11.45
C GLU A 242 -7.78 -3.83 9.99
N PHE A 243 -6.92 -4.73 9.50
CA PHE A 243 -6.52 -4.75 8.10
C PHE A 243 -7.75 -4.88 7.18
N SER A 244 -7.83 -4.02 6.18
CA SER A 244 -8.92 -4.07 5.19
C SER A 244 -8.41 -4.12 3.76
N VAL A 245 -9.08 -4.94 2.96
CA VAL A 245 -8.99 -4.85 1.50
C VAL A 245 -10.19 -4.07 0.99
N HIS A 246 -9.95 -3.02 0.22
CA HIS A 246 -10.97 -2.18 -0.38
C HIS A 246 -11.05 -2.46 -1.88
N VAL A 247 -12.26 -2.45 -2.43
CA VAL A 247 -12.50 -2.53 -3.88
C VAL A 247 -13.10 -1.20 -4.30
N ALA A 248 -12.28 -0.33 -4.88
CA ALA A 248 -12.65 1.05 -5.14
C ALA A 248 -11.85 1.67 -6.30
N PRO A 249 -12.30 2.80 -6.86
CA PRO A 249 -11.55 3.52 -7.88
C PRO A 249 -10.21 4.05 -7.35
N ILE A 250 -9.15 3.91 -8.15
CA ILE A 250 -7.83 4.52 -7.94
C ILE A 250 -7.54 5.50 -9.08
N ALA A 251 -7.16 6.72 -8.71
CA ALA A 251 -6.64 7.71 -9.65
C ALA A 251 -5.14 7.50 -9.83
N THR A 252 -4.61 7.62 -11.05
CA THR A 252 -3.15 7.57 -11.31
C THR A 252 -2.67 8.86 -11.97
N GLY A 253 -1.47 9.32 -11.65
CA GLY A 253 -0.85 10.51 -12.23
C GLY A 253 0.63 10.35 -12.53
N ALA A 254 1.18 11.27 -13.32
CA ALA A 254 2.61 11.30 -13.64
C ALA A 254 3.47 11.93 -12.53
N THR A 255 2.84 12.73 -11.65
CA THR A 255 3.54 13.46 -10.58
C THR A 255 2.98 13.11 -9.22
N VAL A 256 3.88 12.85 -8.27
CA VAL A 256 3.54 12.75 -6.85
C VAL A 256 2.96 14.08 -6.39
N THR A 257 1.76 14.04 -5.85
CA THR A 257 1.02 15.23 -5.43
C THR A 257 0.83 15.23 -3.91
N GLU A 258 1.46 16.18 -3.23
CA GLU A 258 1.23 16.46 -1.81
C GLU A 258 0.18 17.58 -1.66
N ASP A 259 -1.08 17.25 -1.90
CA ASP A 259 -2.21 18.18 -1.73
C ASP A 259 -3.29 17.52 -0.89
N GLU A 260 -3.53 18.04 0.32
CA GLU A 260 -4.56 17.51 1.23
C GLU A 260 -5.98 17.59 0.64
N GLN A 261 -6.21 18.46 -0.33
CA GLN A 261 -7.50 18.66 -0.99
C GLN A 261 -7.66 17.86 -2.29
N ILE A 262 -6.64 17.11 -2.72
CA ILE A 262 -6.67 16.39 -4.00
C ILE A 262 -7.88 15.47 -4.12
N TYR A 263 -8.26 14.77 -3.04
CA TYR A 263 -9.43 13.90 -3.02
C TYR A 263 -10.75 14.64 -3.17
N ASN A 264 -10.85 15.90 -2.76
CA ASN A 264 -12.06 16.70 -2.98
C ASN A 264 -12.24 16.93 -4.48
N LYS A 265 -11.17 17.32 -5.17
CA LYS A 265 -11.15 17.47 -6.63
C LYS A 265 -11.43 16.14 -7.34
N LEU A 266 -10.70 15.08 -7.00
CA LEU A 266 -10.90 13.75 -7.61
C LEU A 266 -12.32 13.24 -7.40
N SER A 267 -12.91 13.45 -6.22
CA SER A 267 -14.26 12.99 -5.92
C SER A 267 -15.37 13.73 -6.68
N SER A 268 -15.09 14.91 -7.25
CA SER A 268 -16.03 15.60 -8.13
C SER A 268 -16.23 14.87 -9.46
N TYR A 269 -15.19 14.19 -9.95
CA TYR A 269 -15.22 13.38 -11.17
C TYR A 269 -15.51 11.90 -10.88
N MET A 270 -14.96 11.38 -9.78
CA MET A 270 -15.10 9.99 -9.36
C MET A 270 -15.48 9.92 -7.88
N ARG A 271 -16.77 9.99 -7.58
CA ARG A 271 -17.33 10.07 -6.21
C ARG A 271 -16.70 9.10 -5.20
N LYS A 272 -16.40 7.87 -5.63
CA LYS A 272 -15.91 6.79 -4.76
C LYS A 272 -14.39 6.62 -4.75
N VAL A 273 -13.63 7.55 -5.35
CA VAL A 273 -12.16 7.51 -5.32
C VAL A 273 -11.64 7.27 -3.91
N LEU A 274 -10.74 6.30 -3.81
CA LEU A 274 -10.16 5.87 -2.55
C LEU A 274 -8.63 5.85 -2.59
N GLY A 275 -8.05 5.46 -3.73
CA GLY A 275 -6.60 5.47 -3.94
C GLY A 275 -6.15 6.58 -4.89
N LEU A 276 -4.93 7.06 -4.66
CA LEU A 276 -4.19 7.93 -5.56
C LEU A 276 -2.77 7.36 -5.69
N ASP A 277 -2.42 6.98 -6.92
CA ASP A 277 -1.11 6.50 -7.35
C ASP A 277 -0.36 7.59 -8.13
#